data_AF-A0AAU6XZL9-F1
#
_entry.id   AF-A0AAU6XZL9-F1
#
_cell.length_a   1.000
_cell.length_b   1.000
_cell.length_c   1.000
_cell.angle_alpha   90.00
_cell.angle_beta   90.00
_cell.angle_gamma   90.00
#
_symmetry.space_group_name_H-M   'P 1'
#
loop_
_entity.id
_entity.type
_entity.pdbx_description
1 polymer ?
#
loop_
_entity_poly.entity_id
_entity_poly.type
_entity_poly.pdbx_seq_one_letter_code
_entity_poly.pdbx_strand_id
1 'polypeptide(L)'
;MTRKNIEQVLLPELDALAERTGNLNYLLVLENQVQDFTANAWWKDMISSLKHFTQWNRIAVVTNQKAVEIFTDLFELVVPGRSKGFRPDQLDEALTWVQAERPQMARRISPKWHAVIDYAMVGGLLLLPALFKLNRKARLIYAVEAAVLLPYVAITRHPVAVKGIIPFRTHGKIDPFNIAHFGLQSLAGPFRKHRKSLLFNITFTAVAGLTVLLTDYEAPETT
;
A
#
# COMPACT_ATOMS: atom_id res chain seq x y z
N MET A 1 5.86 -13.62 -29.25
CA MET A 1 5.29 -12.25 -29.33
C MET A 1 6.43 -11.27 -29.60
N THR A 2 6.26 -10.26 -30.46
CA THR A 2 7.29 -9.25 -30.73
C THR A 2 7.07 -8.01 -29.86
N ARG A 3 8.14 -7.25 -29.57
CA ARG A 3 8.09 -5.99 -28.80
C ARG A 3 7.06 -5.01 -29.33
N LYS A 4 6.98 -4.86 -30.66
CA LYS A 4 6.01 -3.99 -31.33
C LYS A 4 4.56 -4.38 -31.01
N ASN A 5 4.25 -5.68 -30.97
CA ASN A 5 2.90 -6.16 -30.63
C ASN A 5 2.55 -5.88 -29.16
N ILE A 6 3.54 -5.93 -28.26
CA ILE A 6 3.34 -5.57 -26.85
C ILE A 6 2.98 -4.10 -26.70
N GLU A 7 3.81 -3.23 -27.28
CA GLU A 7 3.68 -1.78 -27.11
C GLU A 7 2.44 -1.21 -27.81
N GLN A 8 2.07 -1.75 -28.97
CA GLN A 8 1.00 -1.19 -29.80
C GLN A 8 -0.37 -1.84 -29.58
N VAL A 9 -0.42 -3.05 -29.01
CA VAL A 9 -1.68 -3.81 -28.87
C VAL A 9 -1.92 -4.17 -27.42
N LEU A 10 -0.98 -4.86 -26.77
CA LEU A 10 -1.20 -5.36 -25.42
C LEU A 10 -1.29 -4.23 -24.38
N LEU A 11 -0.34 -3.29 -24.40
CA LEU A 11 -0.28 -2.22 -23.41
C LEU A 11 -1.54 -1.32 -23.40
N PRO A 12 -2.04 -0.81 -24.55
CA PRO A 12 -3.25 0.00 -24.55
C PRO A 12 -4.49 -0.74 -24.03
N GLU A 13 -4.64 -2.04 -24.35
CA GLU A 13 -5.76 -2.86 -23.89
C GLU A 13 -5.67 -3.13 -22.38
N LEU A 14 -4.46 -3.37 -21.86
CA LEU A 14 -4.24 -3.49 -20.43
C LEU A 14 -4.55 -2.18 -19.70
N ASP A 15 -4.12 -1.03 -20.22
CA ASP A 15 -4.47 0.28 -19.65
C ASP A 15 -5.99 0.50 -19.64
N ALA A 16 -6.69 0.25 -20.75
CA ALA A 16 -8.15 0.38 -20.82
C ALA A 16 -8.89 -0.58 -19.88
N LEU A 17 -8.38 -1.82 -19.71
CA LEU A 17 -8.90 -2.78 -18.74
C LEU A 17 -8.67 -2.31 -17.30
N ALA A 18 -7.51 -1.73 -17.02
CA ALA A 18 -7.15 -1.20 -15.70
C ALA A 18 -8.06 -0.01 -15.34
N GLU A 19 -8.28 0.90 -16.28
CA GLU A 19 -9.18 2.05 -16.11
C GLU A 19 -10.63 1.61 -15.84
N ARG A 20 -11.13 0.58 -16.55
CA ARG A 20 -12.53 0.14 -16.41
C ARG A 20 -12.82 -0.74 -15.20
N THR A 21 -11.85 -1.54 -14.76
CA THR A 21 -12.05 -2.55 -13.67
C THR A 21 -11.33 -2.22 -12.37
N GLY A 22 -10.34 -1.33 -12.41
CA GLY A 22 -9.47 -1.01 -11.28
C GLY A 22 -8.53 -2.13 -10.84
N ASN A 23 -8.55 -3.30 -11.51
CA ASN A 23 -7.74 -4.47 -11.16
C ASN A 23 -7.30 -5.24 -12.41
N LEU A 24 -6.01 -5.59 -12.47
CA LEU A 24 -5.46 -6.41 -13.54
C LEU A 24 -5.16 -7.82 -13.06
N ASN A 25 -5.83 -8.79 -13.69
CA ASN A 25 -5.56 -10.22 -13.58
C ASN A 25 -4.99 -10.69 -14.92
N TYR A 26 -3.89 -11.44 -14.89
CA TYR A 26 -3.19 -11.86 -16.11
C TYR A 26 -2.76 -13.32 -16.06
N LEU A 27 -3.10 -14.06 -17.10
CA LEU A 27 -2.71 -15.45 -17.30
C LEU A 27 -1.73 -15.52 -18.48
N LEU A 28 -0.52 -15.98 -18.21
CA LEU A 28 0.50 -16.24 -19.22
C LEU A 28 0.65 -17.75 -19.40
N VAL A 29 0.31 -18.27 -20.57
CA VAL A 29 0.51 -19.68 -20.92
C VAL A 29 1.71 -19.82 -21.85
N LEU A 30 2.72 -20.57 -21.44
CA LEU A 30 3.95 -20.82 -22.18
C LEU A 30 4.03 -22.30 -22.55
N GLU A 31 3.61 -22.62 -23.78
CA GLU A 31 3.60 -24.00 -24.31
C GLU A 31 5.00 -24.44 -24.80
N ASN A 32 5.78 -23.50 -25.33
CA ASN A 32 7.10 -23.77 -25.89
C ASN A 32 8.23 -23.47 -24.90
N GLN A 33 9.38 -24.13 -25.06
CA GLN A 33 10.57 -23.80 -24.29
C GLN A 33 11.06 -22.39 -24.68
N VAL A 34 10.76 -21.41 -23.83
CA VAL A 34 11.35 -20.08 -23.92
C VAL A 34 12.80 -20.21 -23.46
N GLN A 35 13.76 -20.21 -24.41
CA GLN A 35 15.19 -20.31 -24.08
C GLN A 35 15.68 -19.14 -23.22
N ASP A 36 14.98 -17.99 -23.23
CA ASP A 36 15.41 -16.76 -22.57
C ASP A 36 14.25 -15.95 -21.98
N PHE A 37 13.47 -16.55 -21.07
CA PHE A 37 12.46 -15.76 -20.33
C PHE A 37 13.15 -14.83 -19.30
N THR A 38 14.25 -15.29 -18.71
CA THR A 38 15.04 -14.60 -17.69
C THR A 38 15.88 -13.43 -18.24
N ALA A 39 16.17 -13.38 -19.54
CA ALA A 39 17.07 -12.38 -20.15
C ALA A 39 16.37 -11.11 -20.67
N ASN A 40 15.05 -11.01 -20.52
CA ASN A 40 14.25 -10.02 -21.24
C ASN A 40 13.78 -8.89 -20.32
N ALA A 41 14.68 -7.93 -20.07
CA ALA A 41 14.42 -6.67 -19.37
C ALA A 41 13.15 -5.94 -19.89
N TRP A 42 12.79 -6.15 -21.15
CA TRP A 42 11.63 -5.53 -21.78
C TRP A 42 10.28 -5.89 -21.15
N TRP A 43 10.09 -7.08 -20.56
CA TRP A 43 8.82 -7.43 -19.89
C TRP A 43 8.68 -6.68 -18.56
N LYS A 44 9.80 -6.50 -17.85
CA LYS A 44 9.84 -5.65 -16.66
C LYS A 44 9.54 -4.20 -17.02
N ASP A 45 10.11 -3.70 -18.12
CA ASP A 45 9.83 -2.36 -18.65
C ASP A 45 8.36 -2.20 -19.06
N MET A 46 7.75 -3.25 -19.62
CA MET A 46 6.31 -3.26 -19.93
C MET A 46 5.45 -3.16 -18.67
N ILE A 47 5.74 -3.97 -17.64
CA ILE A 47 4.99 -3.93 -16.40
C ILE A 47 5.17 -2.58 -15.69
N SER A 48 6.39 -2.05 -15.65
CA SER A 48 6.69 -0.80 -14.97
C SER A 48 6.21 0.45 -15.75
N SER A 49 6.08 0.37 -17.07
CA SER A 49 5.55 1.44 -17.91
C SER A 49 4.02 1.53 -17.95
N LEU A 50 3.31 0.52 -17.44
CA LEU A 50 1.87 0.62 -17.23
C LEU A 50 1.56 1.73 -16.22
N LYS A 51 0.75 2.70 -16.65
CA LYS A 51 0.32 3.83 -15.83
C LYS A 51 -0.33 3.39 -14.52
N HIS A 52 -0.93 2.20 -14.54
CA HIS A 52 -1.69 1.59 -13.46
C HIS A 52 -0.95 0.47 -12.73
N PHE A 53 0.36 0.60 -12.54
CA PHE A 53 1.21 -0.40 -11.88
C PHE A 53 0.68 -0.92 -10.52
N THR A 54 0.00 -0.09 -9.74
CA THR A 54 -0.58 -0.49 -8.44
C THR A 54 -1.83 -1.36 -8.54
N GLN A 55 -2.46 -1.44 -9.72
CA GLN A 55 -3.69 -2.18 -9.97
C GLN A 55 -3.45 -3.65 -10.34
N TRP A 56 -2.21 -4.08 -10.51
CA TRP A 56 -1.87 -5.50 -10.66
C TRP A 56 -2.34 -6.31 -9.43
N ASN A 57 -3.18 -7.32 -9.69
CA ASN A 57 -3.80 -8.14 -8.65
C ASN A 57 -3.24 -9.57 -8.63
N ARG A 58 -3.45 -10.35 -9.70
CA ARG A 58 -2.97 -11.73 -9.82
C ARG A 58 -2.32 -11.99 -11.17
N ILE A 59 -1.15 -12.61 -11.14
CA ILE A 59 -0.44 -13.06 -12.34
C ILE A 59 -0.21 -14.58 -12.22
N ALA A 60 -0.88 -15.34 -13.08
CA ALA A 60 -0.68 -16.78 -13.19
C ALA A 60 0.23 -17.07 -14.38
N VAL A 61 1.26 -17.89 -14.18
CA VAL A 61 2.15 -18.33 -15.26
C VAL A 61 2.08 -19.84 -15.38
N VAL A 62 1.62 -20.35 -16.52
CA VAL A 62 1.45 -21.78 -16.81
C VAL A 62 2.58 -22.23 -17.73
N THR A 63 3.41 -23.19 -17.30
CA THR A 63 4.63 -23.56 -18.04
C THR A 63 5.21 -24.92 -17.61
N ASN A 64 5.91 -25.59 -18.52
CA ASN A 64 6.59 -26.87 -18.27
C ASN A 64 8.01 -26.74 -17.69
N GLN A 65 8.53 -25.53 -17.50
CA GLN A 65 9.90 -25.29 -17.03
C GLN A 65 9.94 -24.96 -15.54
N LYS A 66 10.60 -25.80 -14.73
CA LYS A 66 10.86 -25.55 -13.29
C LYS A 66 11.53 -24.19 -13.01
N ALA A 67 12.30 -23.65 -13.97
CA ALA A 67 12.92 -22.32 -13.86
C ALA A 67 11.91 -21.17 -13.80
N VAL A 68 10.71 -21.36 -14.34
CA VAL A 68 9.64 -20.34 -14.31
C VAL A 68 8.83 -20.41 -13.02
N GLU A 69 8.73 -21.57 -12.35
CA GLU A 69 8.22 -21.66 -10.97
C GLU A 69 9.07 -20.78 -10.01
N ILE A 70 10.41 -20.83 -10.15
CA ILE A 70 11.36 -19.99 -9.37
C ILE A 70 11.23 -18.50 -9.72
N PHE A 71 10.92 -18.17 -10.97
CA PHE A 71 10.70 -16.78 -11.40
C PHE A 71 9.45 -16.18 -10.76
N THR A 72 8.36 -16.94 -10.62
CA THR A 72 7.13 -16.46 -9.96
C THR A 72 7.32 -16.08 -8.49
N ASP A 73 8.29 -16.67 -7.78
CA ASP A 73 8.63 -16.31 -6.40
C ASP A 73 9.45 -15.02 -6.31
N LEU A 74 10.32 -14.74 -7.29
CA LEU A 74 11.13 -13.52 -7.35
C LEU A 74 10.30 -12.27 -7.71
N PHE A 75 9.11 -12.45 -8.29
CA PHE A 75 8.24 -11.40 -8.82
C PHE A 75 7.32 -10.75 -7.79
N GLU A 76 7.11 -11.39 -6.63
CA GLU A 76 6.44 -10.75 -5.49
C GLU A 76 7.18 -9.49 -5.02
N LEU A 77 8.47 -9.37 -5.31
CA LEU A 77 9.30 -8.23 -4.89
C LEU A 77 9.12 -6.98 -5.78
N VAL A 78 8.65 -7.15 -7.02
CA VAL A 78 8.62 -6.07 -8.02
C VAL A 78 7.18 -5.68 -8.35
N VAL A 79 6.27 -6.63 -8.55
CA VAL A 79 4.88 -6.31 -8.89
C VAL A 79 4.06 -6.23 -7.60
N PRO A 80 3.22 -5.20 -7.38
CA PRO A 80 2.38 -5.13 -6.19
C PRO A 80 1.38 -6.31 -6.07
N GLY A 81 1.08 -7.00 -7.17
CA GLY A 81 0.19 -8.16 -7.23
C GLY A 81 0.80 -9.46 -6.69
N ARG A 82 -0.01 -10.50 -6.55
CA ARG A 82 0.47 -11.86 -6.27
C ARG A 82 0.80 -12.55 -7.59
N SER A 83 1.92 -13.27 -7.64
CA SER A 83 2.29 -14.12 -8.76
C SER A 83 2.34 -15.58 -8.33
N LYS A 84 1.84 -16.50 -9.15
CA LYS A 84 1.91 -17.95 -8.89
C LYS A 84 2.20 -18.72 -10.18
N GLY A 85 3.13 -19.66 -10.11
CA GLY A 85 3.45 -20.59 -11.19
C GLY A 85 2.54 -21.82 -11.15
N PHE A 86 2.21 -22.35 -12.31
CA PHE A 86 1.38 -23.54 -12.51
C PHE A 86 2.02 -24.40 -13.60
N ARG A 87 1.90 -25.72 -13.46
CA ARG A 87 2.27 -26.65 -14.53
C ARG A 87 1.22 -26.65 -15.64
N PRO A 88 1.54 -27.13 -16.87
CA PRO A 88 0.58 -27.15 -17.98
C PRO A 88 -0.68 -27.96 -17.69
N ASP A 89 -0.57 -29.04 -16.91
CA ASP A 89 -1.69 -29.86 -16.45
C ASP A 89 -2.57 -29.17 -15.39
N GLN A 90 -2.16 -27.99 -14.91
CA GLN A 90 -2.88 -27.18 -13.92
C GLN A 90 -3.51 -25.92 -14.53
N LEU A 91 -3.70 -25.86 -15.86
CA LEU A 91 -4.28 -24.68 -16.52
C LEU A 91 -5.63 -24.27 -15.93
N ASP A 92 -6.50 -25.23 -15.59
CA ASP A 92 -7.82 -24.95 -14.99
C ASP A 92 -7.69 -24.38 -13.56
N GLU A 93 -6.70 -24.86 -12.80
CA GLU A 93 -6.38 -24.30 -11.48
C GLU A 93 -5.84 -22.88 -11.62
N ALA A 94 -4.98 -22.63 -12.61
CA ALA A 94 -4.44 -21.31 -12.91
C ALA A 94 -5.53 -20.32 -13.30
N LEU A 95 -6.48 -20.75 -14.13
CA LEU A 95 -7.62 -19.96 -14.57
C LEU A 95 -8.54 -19.65 -13.38
N THR A 96 -8.85 -20.63 -12.55
CA THR A 96 -9.66 -20.44 -11.34
C THR A 96 -8.98 -19.48 -10.37
N TRP A 97 -7.68 -19.65 -10.16
CA TRP A 97 -6.91 -18.80 -9.26
C TRP A 97 -6.77 -17.37 -9.77
N VAL A 98 -6.55 -17.15 -11.07
CA VAL A 98 -6.36 -15.81 -11.63
C VAL A 98 -7.69 -15.05 -11.73
N GLN A 99 -8.80 -15.75 -11.95
CA GLN A 99 -10.15 -15.15 -12.02
C GLN A 99 -10.73 -14.84 -10.65
N ALA A 100 -10.32 -15.57 -9.61
CA ALA A 100 -10.84 -15.35 -8.27
C ALA A 100 -10.63 -13.88 -7.86
N GLU A 101 -11.76 -13.21 -7.60
CA GLU A 101 -11.77 -11.82 -7.18
C GLU A 101 -10.86 -11.65 -5.97
N ARG A 102 -10.10 -10.56 -5.98
CA ARG A 102 -9.53 -10.10 -4.73
C ARG A 102 -10.71 -9.77 -3.82
N PRO A 103 -10.77 -10.24 -2.57
CA PRO A 103 -11.60 -9.54 -1.61
C PRO A 103 -11.14 -8.09 -1.62
N GLN A 104 -11.98 -7.17 -2.11
CA GLN A 104 -11.70 -5.73 -2.13
C GLN A 104 -11.35 -5.22 -0.71
N MET A 105 -11.87 -5.93 0.30
CA MET A 105 -11.53 -5.88 1.72
C MET A 105 -10.05 -5.96 2.09
N ALA A 106 -9.20 -6.60 1.27
CA ALA A 106 -7.82 -6.90 1.67
C ALA A 106 -6.85 -5.72 1.57
N ARG A 107 -7.28 -4.55 1.04
CA ARG A 107 -6.34 -3.46 0.70
C ARG A 107 -6.72 -2.06 1.11
N ARG A 108 -7.86 -1.84 1.76
CA ARG A 108 -8.17 -0.51 2.27
C ARG A 108 -8.56 -0.57 3.74
N ILE A 109 -7.85 0.21 4.55
CA ILE A 109 -8.17 0.45 5.95
C ILE A 109 -9.52 1.16 5.99
N SER A 110 -10.54 0.49 6.53
CA SER A 110 -11.86 1.10 6.73
C SER A 110 -11.80 2.31 7.66
N PRO A 111 -12.75 3.25 7.61
CA PRO A 111 -12.81 4.38 8.55
C PRO A 111 -12.74 3.98 10.03
N LYS A 112 -13.33 2.84 10.40
CA LYS A 112 -13.22 2.27 11.75
C LYS A 112 -11.77 2.00 12.14
N TRP A 113 -11.05 1.28 11.29
CA TRP A 113 -9.68 0.85 11.59
C TRP A 113 -8.69 2.00 11.51
N HIS A 114 -8.90 2.97 10.63
CA HIS A 114 -8.14 4.22 10.61
C HIS A 114 -8.23 4.93 11.96
N ALA A 115 -9.46 5.17 12.43
CA ALA A 115 -9.69 5.84 13.72
C ALA A 115 -9.12 5.05 14.92
N VAL A 116 -9.20 3.71 14.91
CA VAL A 116 -8.56 2.88 15.94
C VAL A 116 -7.03 3.07 15.93
N ILE A 117 -6.42 3.10 14.75
CA ILE A 117 -4.99 3.36 14.60
C ILE A 117 -4.66 4.76 15.10
N ASP A 118 -5.45 5.79 14.77
CA ASP A 118 -5.23 7.15 15.25
C ASP A 118 -5.24 7.24 16.77
N TYR A 119 -6.25 6.66 17.43
CA TYR A 119 -6.29 6.61 18.89
C TYR A 119 -5.07 5.90 19.48
N ALA A 120 -4.64 4.78 18.88
CA ALA A 120 -3.45 4.06 19.30
C ALA A 120 -2.17 4.89 19.10
N MET A 121 -2.06 5.61 17.98
CA MET A 121 -0.94 6.48 17.66
C MET A 121 -0.88 7.68 18.61
N VAL A 122 -2.02 8.34 18.87
CA VAL A 122 -2.14 9.44 19.83
C VAL A 122 -1.79 9.00 21.26
N GLY A 123 -2.30 7.84 21.70
CA GLY A 123 -1.89 7.25 22.98
C GLY A 123 -0.40 6.90 23.01
N GLY A 124 0.11 6.40 21.88
CA GLY A 124 1.52 6.12 21.67
C GLY A 124 2.40 7.36 21.80
N LEU A 125 1.99 8.51 21.25
CA LEU A 125 2.69 9.80 21.37
C LEU A 125 2.82 10.27 22.83
N LEU A 126 1.85 9.94 23.69
CA LEU A 126 1.91 10.27 25.11
C LEU A 126 2.84 9.32 25.88
N LEU A 127 2.75 8.02 25.62
CA LEU A 127 3.36 6.99 26.46
C LEU A 127 4.76 6.56 25.98
N LEU A 128 4.90 6.25 24.69
CA LEU A 128 6.10 5.62 24.14
C LEU A 128 7.34 6.52 24.23
N PRO A 129 7.27 7.85 23.99
CA PRO A 129 8.42 8.72 24.18
C PRO A 129 9.00 8.68 25.59
N ALA A 130 8.16 8.53 26.62
CA ALA A 130 8.61 8.38 28.00
C ALA A 130 9.23 6.98 28.24
N LEU A 131 8.57 5.92 27.79
CA LEU A 131 9.05 4.54 27.92
C LEU A 131 10.41 4.32 27.23
N PHE A 132 10.60 4.90 26.04
CA PHE A 132 11.85 4.82 25.28
C PHE A 132 12.92 5.83 25.75
N LYS A 133 12.61 6.62 26.78
CA LYS A 133 13.51 7.62 27.37
C LYS A 133 13.99 8.64 26.32
N LEU A 134 13.07 9.14 25.50
CA LEU A 134 13.36 10.15 24.47
C LEU A 134 13.74 11.50 25.09
N ASN A 135 14.32 12.37 24.25
CA ASN A 135 14.73 13.72 24.64
C ASN A 135 13.56 14.50 25.27
N ARG A 136 13.81 15.28 26.34
CA ARG A 136 12.77 16.03 27.06
C ARG A 136 11.96 16.97 26.15
N LYS A 137 12.62 17.67 25.22
CA LYS A 137 11.95 18.58 24.27
C LYS A 137 11.09 17.79 23.27
N ALA A 138 11.59 16.67 22.75
CA ALA A 138 10.81 15.79 21.87
C ALA A 138 9.57 15.22 22.59
N ARG A 139 9.71 14.79 23.85
CA ARG A 139 8.57 14.32 24.66
C ARG A 139 7.53 15.41 24.87
N LEU A 140 7.95 16.66 25.11
CA LEU A 140 7.03 17.78 25.25
C LEU A 140 6.29 18.07 23.93
N ILE A 141 7.00 18.05 22.80
CA ILE A 141 6.39 18.23 21.48
C ILE A 141 5.31 17.17 21.24
N TYR A 142 5.64 15.88 21.43
CA TYR A 142 4.68 14.79 21.25
C TYR A 142 3.48 14.87 22.20
N ALA A 143 3.68 15.34 23.44
CA ALA A 143 2.57 15.53 24.37
C ALA A 143 1.61 16.64 23.91
N VAL A 144 2.14 17.74 23.36
CA VAL A 144 1.32 18.81 22.78
C VAL A 144 0.59 18.32 21.53
N GLU A 145 1.27 17.59 20.65
CA GLU A 145 0.67 17.02 19.44
C GLU A 145 -0.46 16.05 19.80
N ALA A 146 -0.26 15.17 20.78
CA ALA A 146 -1.33 14.29 21.26
C ALA A 146 -2.53 15.07 21.83
N ALA A 147 -2.28 16.16 22.55
CA ALA A 147 -3.36 17.00 23.09
C ALA A 147 -4.17 17.71 21.99
N VAL A 148 -3.57 17.98 20.82
CA VAL A 148 -4.25 18.56 19.65
C VAL A 148 -4.95 17.49 18.81
N LEU A 149 -4.27 16.35 18.58
CA LEU A 149 -4.79 15.28 17.72
C LEU A 149 -5.92 14.49 18.38
N LEU A 150 -5.88 14.29 19.69
CA LEU A 150 -6.93 13.54 20.39
C LEU A 150 -8.34 14.14 20.19
N PRO A 151 -8.59 15.44 20.44
CA PRO A 151 -9.90 16.02 20.19
C PRO A 151 -10.24 16.02 18.70
N TYR A 152 -9.26 16.26 17.81
CA TYR A 152 -9.46 16.22 16.36
C TYR A 152 -9.99 14.85 15.87
N VAL A 153 -9.35 13.75 16.30
CA VAL A 153 -9.81 12.38 16.01
C VAL A 153 -11.18 12.16 16.64
N ALA A 154 -11.34 12.50 17.93
CA ALA A 154 -12.57 12.26 18.66
C ALA A 154 -13.80 12.98 18.09
N ILE A 155 -13.61 14.13 17.43
CA ILE A 155 -14.69 14.88 16.79
C ILE A 155 -14.87 14.59 15.29
N THR A 156 -14.10 13.65 14.72
CA THR A 156 -14.25 13.22 13.32
C THR A 156 -15.31 12.15 13.19
N ARG A 157 -16.11 12.18 12.12
CA ARG A 157 -17.14 11.17 11.81
C ARG A 157 -16.48 9.85 11.44
N HIS A 158 -16.63 8.85 12.30
CA HIS A 158 -16.24 7.47 12.07
C HIS A 158 -16.92 6.56 13.12
N PRO A 159 -16.95 5.23 12.95
CA PRO A 159 -17.69 4.31 13.83
C PRO A 159 -17.31 4.33 15.32
N VAL A 160 -16.12 4.82 15.67
CA VAL A 160 -15.62 4.91 17.05
C VAL A 160 -15.47 6.35 17.56
N ALA A 161 -16.21 7.29 16.97
CA ALA A 161 -16.12 8.72 17.32
C ALA A 161 -16.76 9.01 18.67
N VAL A 162 -16.23 9.99 19.40
CA VAL A 162 -16.94 10.59 20.54
C VAL A 162 -18.06 11.50 20.04
N LYS A 163 -17.80 12.26 18.96
CA LYS A 163 -18.81 13.10 18.32
C LYS A 163 -18.52 13.32 16.84
N GLY A 164 -19.44 13.02 15.94
CA GLY A 164 -19.23 13.18 14.50
C GLY A 164 -19.40 14.62 13.97
N ILE A 165 -18.48 15.55 14.24
CA ILE A 165 -18.55 16.93 13.74
C ILE A 165 -17.86 17.08 12.38
N ILE A 166 -16.62 16.59 12.25
CA ILE A 166 -15.80 16.74 11.04
C ILE A 166 -16.09 15.55 10.10
N PRO A 167 -16.48 15.76 8.83
CA PRO A 167 -16.64 14.66 7.87
C PRO A 167 -15.34 13.84 7.73
N PHE A 168 -15.45 12.52 7.55
CA PHE A 168 -14.27 11.65 7.42
C PHE A 168 -13.44 12.00 6.18
N ARG A 169 -14.12 12.39 5.09
CA ARG A 169 -13.46 12.90 3.87
C ARG A 169 -12.67 14.18 4.12
N THR A 170 -13.12 15.03 5.05
CA THR A 170 -12.39 16.24 5.44
C THR A 170 -11.15 15.87 6.25
N HIS A 171 -11.25 14.88 7.15
CA HIS A 171 -10.12 14.34 7.89
C HIS A 171 -9.00 13.85 6.95
N GLY A 172 -9.36 13.07 5.93
CA GLY A 172 -8.40 12.59 4.91
C GLY A 172 -7.73 13.69 4.09
N LYS A 173 -8.32 14.89 3.98
CA LYS A 173 -7.68 16.06 3.35
C LYS A 173 -6.67 16.74 4.28
N ILE A 174 -6.81 16.58 5.59
CA ILE A 174 -5.96 17.19 6.61
C ILE A 174 -4.74 16.30 6.90
N ASP A 175 -4.91 14.97 6.88
CA ASP A 175 -3.84 14.03 7.27
C ASP A 175 -2.50 14.18 6.53
N PRO A 176 -2.47 14.46 5.20
CA PRO A 176 -1.20 14.70 4.52
C PRO A 176 -0.41 15.86 5.13
N PHE A 177 -1.09 16.88 5.66
CA PHE A 177 -0.44 18.00 6.34
C PHE A 177 0.11 17.59 7.72
N ASN A 178 -0.61 16.75 8.46
CA ASN A 178 -0.12 16.17 9.72
C ASN A 178 1.14 15.33 9.48
N ILE A 179 1.13 14.48 8.45
CA ILE A 179 2.28 13.66 8.06
C ILE A 179 3.45 14.54 7.62
N ALA A 180 3.20 15.57 6.81
CA ALA A 180 4.24 16.49 6.37
C ALA A 180 4.88 17.23 7.57
N HIS A 181 4.07 17.68 8.52
CA HIS A 181 4.54 18.27 9.78
C HIS A 181 5.44 17.29 10.56
N PHE A 182 5.00 16.03 10.74
CA PHE A 182 5.83 15.00 11.37
C PHE A 182 7.10 14.65 10.57
N GLY A 183 7.06 14.74 9.24
CA GLY A 183 8.24 14.60 8.39
C GLY A 183 9.25 15.71 8.66
N LEU A 184 8.80 16.96 8.57
CA LEU A 184 9.60 18.17 8.76
C LEU A 184 10.20 18.28 10.17
N GLN A 185 9.49 17.84 11.21
CA GLN A 185 10.04 17.89 12.56
C GLN A 185 11.31 17.04 12.74
N SER A 186 11.51 16.01 11.89
CA SER A 186 12.76 15.22 11.87
C SER A 186 14.00 16.10 11.68
N LEU A 187 13.85 17.24 11.01
CA LEU A 187 14.93 18.20 10.75
C LEU A 187 15.18 19.15 11.93
N ALA A 188 14.27 19.19 12.91
CA ALA A 188 14.40 20.07 14.06
C ALA A 188 15.39 19.51 15.10
N GLY A 189 16.05 20.41 15.83
CA GLY A 189 17.06 20.07 16.84
C GLY A 189 16.66 18.99 17.86
N PRO A 190 15.44 19.02 18.45
CA PRO A 190 14.96 17.99 19.37
C PRO A 190 14.95 16.56 18.82
N PHE A 191 14.87 16.41 17.49
CA PHE A 191 14.83 15.13 16.81
C PHE A 191 16.17 14.80 16.16
N ARG A 192 16.66 15.63 15.22
CA ARG A 192 17.87 15.34 14.44
C ARG A 192 19.13 15.12 15.29
N LYS A 193 19.23 15.78 16.45
CA LYS A 193 20.41 15.66 17.34
C LYS A 193 20.33 14.45 18.28
N HIS A 194 19.22 13.71 18.28
CA HIS A 194 18.97 12.62 19.21
C HIS A 194 18.48 11.37 18.48
N ARG A 195 19.39 10.42 18.21
CA ARG A 195 19.14 9.21 17.39
C ARG A 195 17.84 8.49 17.73
N LYS A 196 17.52 8.27 19.01
CA LYS A 196 16.27 7.61 19.43
C LYS A 196 15.03 8.43 19.06
N SER A 197 15.09 9.76 19.21
CA SER A 197 13.97 10.64 18.89
C SER A 197 13.79 10.73 17.37
N LEU A 198 14.88 10.80 16.62
CA LEU A 198 14.85 10.74 15.15
C LEU A 198 14.27 9.42 14.65
N LEU A 199 14.74 8.28 15.16
CA LEU A 199 14.25 6.95 14.75
C LEU A 199 12.77 6.77 15.09
N PHE A 200 12.36 7.15 16.31
CA PHE A 200 10.96 7.11 16.70
C PHE A 200 10.11 7.97 15.76
N ASN A 201 10.56 9.19 15.45
CA ASN A 201 9.84 10.09 14.57
C ASN A 201 9.68 9.54 13.15
N ILE A 202 10.78 9.10 12.52
CA ILE A 202 10.74 8.54 11.16
C ILE A 202 9.81 7.33 11.12
N THR A 203 9.89 6.44 12.12
CA THR A 203 9.03 5.26 12.20
C THR A 203 7.57 5.64 12.36
N PHE A 204 7.28 6.58 13.25
CA PHE A 204 5.92 7.08 13.49
C PHE A 204 5.33 7.73 12.24
N THR A 205 6.09 8.61 11.56
CA THR A 205 5.69 9.25 10.30
C THR A 205 5.45 8.22 9.20
N ALA A 206 6.26 7.16 9.11
CA ALA A 206 6.06 6.09 8.13
C ALA A 206 4.77 5.29 8.40
N VAL A 207 4.49 4.94 9.66
CA VAL A 207 3.24 4.26 10.03
C VAL A 207 2.02 5.14 9.78
N ALA A 208 2.09 6.43 10.14
CA ALA A 208 1.04 7.41 9.85
C ALA A 208 0.80 7.51 8.33
N GLY A 209 1.90 7.69 7.57
CA GLY A 209 1.88 7.77 6.11
C GLY A 209 1.25 6.55 5.45
N LEU A 210 1.64 5.34 5.86
CA LEU A 210 1.05 4.10 5.36
C LEU A 210 -0.43 3.98 5.73
N THR A 211 -0.81 4.39 6.94
CA THR A 211 -2.21 4.35 7.36
C THR A 211 -3.06 5.24 6.46
N VAL A 212 -2.64 6.50 6.25
CA VAL A 212 -3.33 7.47 5.39
C VAL A 212 -3.38 6.99 3.94
N LEU A 213 -2.26 6.53 3.38
CA LEU A 213 -2.20 6.03 2.00
C LEU A 213 -3.11 4.82 1.74
N LEU A 214 -3.30 3.98 2.77
CA LEU A 214 -4.08 2.76 2.65
C LEU A 214 -5.54 2.94 3.12
N THR A 215 -5.97 4.14 3.49
CA THR A 215 -7.33 4.36 4.03
C THR A 215 -8.37 4.58 2.94
N ASP A 216 -9.55 3.98 3.11
CA ASP A 216 -10.71 4.23 2.27
C ASP A 216 -11.52 5.44 2.75
N TYR A 217 -11.13 6.63 2.31
CA TYR A 217 -11.82 7.87 2.68
C TYR A 217 -13.18 8.04 1.99
N GLU A 218 -13.43 7.30 0.91
CA GLU A 218 -14.69 7.38 0.16
C GLU A 218 -15.78 6.45 0.70
N ALA A 219 -15.44 5.58 1.67
CA ALA A 219 -16.38 4.67 2.31
C ALA A 219 -17.61 5.43 2.86
N PRO A 220 -18.82 4.83 2.79
CA PRO A 220 -20.02 5.46 3.34
C PRO A 220 -19.83 5.78 4.82
N GLU A 221 -20.12 7.03 5.21
CA GLU A 221 -20.13 7.40 6.63
C GLU A 221 -21.27 6.63 7.30
N THR A 222 -20.93 5.73 8.22
CA THR A 222 -21.93 5.09 9.07
C THR A 222 -22.48 6.14 10.02
N THR A 223 -23.80 6.28 10.05
CA THR A 223 -24.54 7.18 10.94
C THR A 223 -24.38 6.81 12.41
#